data_AF-A0A1B6M0Y7-F1
#
_entry.id   AF-A0A1B6M0Y7-F1
#
_cell.length_a   1.000
_cell.length_b   1.000
_cell.length_c   1.000
_cell.angle_alpha   90.00
_cell.angle_beta   90.00
_cell.angle_gamma   90.00
#
_symmetry.space_group_name_H-M   'P 1'
#
loop_
_entity.id
_entity.type
_entity.pdbx_description
1 polymer ?
#
loop_
_entity_poly.entity_id
_entity_poly.type
_entity_poly.pdbx_seq_one_letter_code
_entity_poly.pdbx_strand_id
1 'polypeptide(L)'
;DKYLLSIVFVYFIRARLPFSSYSRLNFFAALYLAHDMEEDDEDLKSCFPRWALRREKKLLEVRTELWAAMDFRACVSLQCCHQVMESMKGCTLWTRERNPVHGGAIRDYGPQPQCDLCSPSCISFNGTDVDTSDSE
;
A
#
# COMPACT_ATOMS: atom_id res chain seq x y z
N ASP A 1 7.90 3.31 2.53
CA ASP A 1 7.20 3.28 1.25
C ASP A 1 6.23 4.45 1.15
N LYS A 2 6.19 5.16 0.01
CA LYS A 2 5.21 6.19 -0.33
C LYS A 2 3.81 5.60 -0.53
N TYR A 3 3.70 4.40 -1.09
CA TYR A 3 2.43 3.75 -1.38
C TYR A 3 1.68 3.32 -0.11
N LEU A 4 2.37 2.73 0.88
CA LEU A 4 1.77 2.42 2.17
C LEU A 4 1.18 3.65 2.87
N LEU A 5 1.85 4.80 2.76
CA LEU A 5 1.32 6.06 3.33
C LEU A 5 0.07 6.54 2.57
N SER A 6 0.05 6.39 1.25
CA SER A 6 -1.14 6.67 0.43
C SER A 6 -2.31 5.77 0.82
N ILE A 7 -2.07 4.47 1.02
CA ILE A 7 -3.08 3.50 1.46
C ILE A 7 -3.67 3.90 2.81
N VAL A 8 -2.83 4.27 3.79
CA VAL A 8 -3.29 4.75 5.10
C VAL A 8 -4.21 5.97 4.98
N PHE A 9 -3.88 6.91 4.09
CA PHE A 9 -4.72 8.06 3.85
C PHE A 9 -6.08 7.67 3.24
N VAL A 10 -6.08 6.73 2.28
CA VAL A 10 -7.32 6.16 1.73
C VAL A 10 -8.16 5.50 2.81
N TYR A 11 -7.54 4.80 3.77
CA TYR A 11 -8.26 4.18 4.88
C TYR A 11 -8.99 5.20 5.75
N PHE A 12 -8.36 6.32 6.05
CA PHE A 12 -9.02 7.38 6.81
C PHE A 12 -10.21 7.98 6.09
N ILE A 13 -10.13 8.13 4.76
CA ILE A 13 -11.25 8.59 3.94
C ILE A 13 -12.38 7.55 3.95
N ARG A 14 -12.07 6.26 3.74
CA ARG A 14 -13.06 5.18 3.71
C ARG A 14 -13.77 4.99 5.05
N ALA A 15 -13.02 5.06 6.14
CA ALA A 15 -13.56 4.94 7.50
C ALA A 15 -14.34 6.18 7.95
N ARG A 16 -14.38 7.24 7.11
CA ARG A 16 -15.06 8.52 7.39
C ARG A 16 -14.69 9.09 8.76
N LEU A 17 -13.42 8.93 9.15
CA LEU A 17 -12.97 9.34 10.47
C LEU A 17 -12.99 10.87 10.59
N PRO A 18 -13.56 11.43 11.67
CA PRO A 18 -13.48 12.85 11.92
C PRO A 18 -12.03 13.24 12.21
N PHE A 19 -11.65 14.49 11.92
CA PHE A 19 -10.30 15.00 12.16
C PHE A 19 -9.84 14.86 13.62
N SER A 20 -10.77 14.88 14.58
CA SER A 20 -10.50 14.63 16.00
C SER A 20 -9.95 13.21 16.27
N SER A 21 -10.24 12.27 15.38
CA SER A 21 -9.82 10.88 15.46
C SER A 21 -8.51 10.60 14.70
N TYR A 22 -7.83 11.62 14.17
CA TYR A 22 -6.52 11.47 13.52
C TYR A 22 -5.42 11.38 14.58
N SER A 23 -5.47 10.31 15.36
CA SER A 23 -4.50 10.01 16.40
C SER A 23 -3.35 9.18 15.87
N ARG A 24 -2.20 9.22 16.56
CA ARG A 24 -1.07 8.32 16.29
C ARG A 24 -1.49 6.84 16.34
N LEU A 25 -2.40 6.49 17.25
CA LEU A 25 -2.89 5.11 17.39
C LEU A 25 -3.64 4.66 16.12
N ASN A 26 -4.55 5.49 15.62
CA ASN A 26 -5.32 5.18 14.41
C ASN A 26 -4.42 5.14 13.17
N PHE A 27 -3.42 6.02 13.10
CA PHE A 27 -2.41 5.98 12.05
C PHE A 27 -1.63 4.67 12.06
N PHE A 28 -1.12 4.24 13.21
CA PHE A 28 -0.38 2.99 13.30
C PHE A 28 -1.26 1.75 13.07
N ALA A 29 -2.54 1.79 13.48
CA ALA A 29 -3.49 0.72 13.19
C ALA A 29 -3.77 0.60 11.68
N ALA A 30 -4.00 1.73 11.01
CA ALA A 30 -4.18 1.80 9.57
C ALA A 30 -2.92 1.33 8.82
N LEU A 31 -1.74 1.77 9.26
CA LEU A 31 -0.48 1.38 8.66
C LEU A 31 -0.21 -0.12 8.83
N TYR A 32 -0.60 -0.68 9.97
CA TYR A 32 -0.49 -2.11 10.21
C TYR A 32 -1.42 -2.90 9.28
N LEU A 33 -2.69 -2.48 9.13
CA LEU A 33 -3.60 -3.08 8.18
C LEU A 33 -3.12 -2.97 6.72
N ALA A 34 -2.51 -1.84 6.35
CA ALA A 34 -1.96 -1.62 5.01
C ALA A 34 -0.79 -2.58 4.74
N HIS A 35 0.09 -2.74 5.72
CA HIS A 35 1.21 -3.68 5.64
C HIS A 35 0.74 -5.14 5.55
N ASP A 36 -0.23 -5.54 6.37
CA ASP A 36 -0.79 -6.91 6.34
C ASP A 36 -1.43 -7.26 4.97
N MET A 37 -1.92 -6.26 4.23
CA MET A 37 -2.55 -6.45 2.93
C MET A 37 -1.59 -6.42 1.73
N GLU A 38 -0.43 -5.76 1.86
CA GLU A 38 0.55 -5.61 0.76
C GLU A 38 1.69 -6.62 0.86
N GLU A 39 2.04 -7.08 2.07
CA GLU A 39 3.12 -8.04 2.27
C GLU A 39 2.61 -9.50 2.25
N ASP A 40 2.68 -10.12 1.07
CA ASP A 40 2.38 -11.55 0.87
C ASP A 40 3.48 -12.48 1.42
N ASP A 41 4.69 -11.96 1.66
CA ASP A 41 5.85 -12.73 2.12
C ASP A 41 5.87 -12.85 3.66
N GLU A 42 5.48 -14.01 4.19
CA GLU A 42 5.43 -14.32 5.64
C GLU A 42 6.79 -14.11 6.34
N ASP A 43 7.91 -14.28 5.63
CA ASP A 43 9.25 -14.05 6.18
C ASP A 43 9.57 -12.56 6.39
N LEU A 44 8.92 -11.67 5.64
CA LEU A 44 9.07 -10.22 5.74
C LEU A 44 8.06 -9.58 6.69
N LYS A 45 6.90 -10.23 6.90
CA LYS A 45 5.96 -9.95 8.01
C LYS A 45 6.65 -9.99 9.38
N SER A 46 7.71 -10.80 9.53
CA SER A 46 8.51 -10.89 10.77
C SER A 46 9.30 -9.61 11.12
N CYS A 47 9.51 -8.70 10.16
CA CYS A 47 10.14 -7.39 10.38
C CYS A 47 9.14 -6.31 10.81
N PHE A 48 7.91 -6.69 11.17
CA PHE A 48 7.00 -5.79 11.85
C PHE A 48 7.70 -5.22 13.09
N PRO A 49 7.68 -3.90 13.29
CA PRO A 49 8.59 -3.32 14.24
C PRO A 49 8.13 -3.67 15.66
N ARG A 50 9.03 -4.35 16.40
CA ARG A 50 8.88 -4.84 17.79
C ARG A 50 8.20 -3.89 18.79
N TRP A 51 8.05 -2.61 18.45
CA TRP A 51 7.28 -1.63 19.25
C TRP A 51 5.77 -1.87 19.26
N ALA A 52 5.19 -2.47 18.23
CA ALA A 52 3.76 -2.79 18.19
C ALA A 52 3.42 -4.05 19.01
N LEU A 53 4.38 -4.98 19.11
CA LEU A 53 4.34 -6.14 20.01
C LEU A 53 4.27 -5.75 21.51
N ARG A 54 4.59 -4.49 21.87
CA ARG A 54 4.49 -3.97 23.24
C ARG A 54 3.13 -3.30 23.55
N ARG A 55 2.24 -3.14 22.56
CA ARG A 55 0.92 -2.47 22.68
C ARG A 55 -0.21 -3.30 22.06
N GLU A 56 -0.13 -4.62 22.18
CA GLU A 56 -0.85 -5.58 21.34
C GLU A 56 -2.37 -5.42 21.31
N LYS A 57 -3.07 -5.40 22.45
CA LYS A 57 -4.55 -5.50 22.41
C LYS A 57 -5.23 -4.27 21.81
N LYS A 58 -4.93 -3.09 22.34
CA LYS A 58 -5.61 -1.86 21.93
C LYS A 58 -5.35 -1.48 20.47
N LEU A 59 -4.14 -1.75 19.97
CA LEU A 59 -3.82 -1.51 18.56
C LEU A 59 -4.59 -2.48 17.65
N LEU A 60 -4.68 -3.76 18.02
CA LEU A 60 -5.43 -4.77 17.28
C LEU A 60 -6.94 -4.51 17.29
N GLU A 61 -7.49 -4.06 18.42
CA GLU A 61 -8.89 -3.64 18.54
C GLU A 61 -9.18 -2.48 17.58
N VAL A 62 -8.40 -1.40 17.67
CA VAL A 62 -8.56 -0.23 16.79
C VAL A 62 -8.37 -0.59 15.31
N ARG A 63 -7.43 -1.48 14.99
CA ARG A 63 -7.27 -1.98 13.61
C ARG A 63 -8.54 -2.66 13.12
N THR A 64 -9.12 -3.53 13.94
CA THR A 64 -10.32 -4.28 13.59
C THR A 64 -11.53 -3.37 13.45
N GLU A 65 -11.69 -2.39 14.35
CA GLU A 65 -12.71 -1.35 14.27
C GLU A 65 -12.55 -0.49 13.01
N LEU A 66 -11.33 -0.08 12.68
CA LEU A 66 -11.03 0.67 11.46
C LEU A 66 -11.40 -0.15 10.21
N TRP A 67 -11.04 -1.42 10.18
CA TRP A 67 -11.34 -2.29 9.06
C TRP A 67 -12.85 -2.47 8.86
N ALA A 68 -13.59 -2.67 9.95
CA ALA A 68 -15.04 -2.72 9.94
C ALA A 68 -15.66 -1.38 9.49
N ALA A 69 -15.13 -0.25 9.95
CA ALA A 69 -15.60 1.09 9.55
C ALA A 69 -15.42 1.40 8.06
N MET A 70 -14.54 0.67 7.36
CA MET A 70 -14.34 0.75 5.92
C MET A 70 -15.18 -0.25 5.11
N ASP A 71 -16.18 -0.90 5.75
CA ASP A 71 -16.93 -2.01 5.17
C ASP A 71 -16.01 -3.16 4.71
N PHE A 72 -14.92 -3.38 5.45
CA PHE A 72 -13.89 -4.38 5.16
C PHE A 72 -13.12 -4.16 3.83
N ARG A 73 -13.26 -3.00 3.19
CA ARG A 73 -12.62 -2.67 1.91
C ARG A 73 -11.18 -2.20 2.07
N ALA A 74 -10.30 -3.12 2.46
CA ALA A 74 -8.88 -2.84 2.66
C ALA A 74 -8.08 -2.80 1.35
N CYS A 75 -8.51 -3.46 0.27
CA CYS A 75 -7.78 -3.41 -1.00
C CYS A 75 -7.79 -1.99 -1.60
N VAL A 76 -6.62 -1.49 -2.00
CA VAL A 76 -6.46 -0.18 -2.65
C VAL A 76 -5.68 -0.39 -3.94
N SER A 77 -6.20 0.12 -5.05
CA SER A 77 -5.50 0.04 -6.33
C SER A 77 -4.34 1.04 -6.39
N LEU A 78 -3.31 0.70 -7.17
CA LEU A 78 -2.17 1.59 -7.43
C LEU A 78 -2.62 2.97 -7.97
N GLN A 79 -3.61 2.97 -8.88
CA GLN A 79 -4.18 4.20 -9.44
C GLN A 79 -4.81 5.10 -8.36
N CYS A 80 -5.48 4.52 -7.36
CA CYS A 80 -6.03 5.28 -6.23
C CYS A 80 -4.90 5.93 -5.42
N CYS A 81 -3.79 5.22 -5.19
CA CYS A 81 -2.61 5.77 -4.54
C CYS A 81 -2.01 6.94 -5.34
N HIS A 82 -1.94 6.84 -6.67
CA HIS A 82 -1.47 7.94 -7.53
C HIS A 82 -2.36 9.16 -7.43
N GLN A 83 -3.69 9.00 -7.44
CA GLN A 83 -4.64 10.11 -7.27
C GLN A 83 -4.45 10.87 -5.94
N VAL A 84 -4.16 10.14 -4.85
CA VAL A 84 -3.87 10.74 -3.54
C VAL A 84 -2.57 11.56 -3.59
N MET A 85 -1.51 11.01 -4.19
CA MET A 85 -0.23 11.70 -4.32
C MET A 85 -0.34 12.94 -5.22
N GLU A 86 -1.10 12.83 -6.30
CA GLU A 86 -1.44 13.91 -7.23
C GLU A 86 -2.21 15.05 -6.55
N SER A 87 -3.09 14.71 -5.61
CA SER A 87 -3.85 15.69 -4.82
C SER A 87 -2.95 16.46 -3.83
N MET A 88 -1.82 15.88 -3.43
CA MET A 88 -0.88 16.42 -2.44
C MET A 88 0.55 16.53 -2.98
N LYS A 89 0.71 17.00 -4.23
CA LYS A 89 2.01 17.07 -4.93
C LYS A 89 3.15 17.77 -4.20
N GLY A 90 2.85 18.70 -3.30
CA GLY A 90 3.87 19.43 -2.52
C GLY A 90 4.42 18.67 -1.31
N CYS A 91 3.92 17.47 -1.01
CA CYS A 91 4.30 16.76 0.20
C CYS A 91 5.63 16.00 0.03
N THR A 92 6.56 16.19 0.97
CA THR A 92 7.84 15.46 1.01
C THR A 92 7.69 13.97 1.34
N LEU A 93 6.50 13.51 1.73
CA LEU A 93 6.25 12.10 2.02
C LEU A 93 6.35 11.21 0.77
N TRP A 94 6.11 11.77 -0.42
CA TRP A 94 6.08 11.02 -1.68
C TRP A 94 7.46 10.73 -2.26
N THR A 95 8.53 11.32 -1.71
CA THR A 95 9.92 11.01 -2.11
C THR A 95 10.42 9.71 -1.50
N ARG A 96 9.63 9.07 -0.63
CA ARG A 96 10.01 7.82 0.07
C ARG A 96 9.93 6.62 -0.87
N GLU A 97 11.08 6.19 -1.37
CA GLU A 97 11.15 4.97 -2.20
C GLU A 97 11.45 3.73 -1.35
N ARG A 98 10.90 2.59 -1.77
CA ARG A 98 11.20 1.30 -1.17
C ARG A 98 12.44 0.74 -1.86
N ASN A 99 13.48 0.44 -1.09
CA ASN A 99 14.65 -0.26 -1.63
C ASN A 99 14.23 -1.70 -1.98
N PRO A 100 14.62 -2.26 -3.15
CA PRO A 100 14.36 -3.66 -3.49
C PRO A 100 14.83 -4.65 -2.41
N VAL A 101 15.89 -4.32 -1.65
CA VAL A 101 16.30 -5.06 -0.45
C VAL A 101 15.82 -4.28 0.78
N HIS A 102 14.74 -4.75 1.39
CA HIS A 102 14.10 -4.10 2.53
C HIS A 102 14.17 -5.01 3.77
N GLY A 103 14.69 -4.48 4.88
CA GLY A 103 14.95 -5.23 6.12
C GLY A 103 16.40 -5.20 6.62
N GLY A 104 17.33 -4.62 5.86
CA GLY A 104 18.75 -4.50 6.24
C GLY A 104 19.52 -5.83 6.25
N ALA A 105 18.86 -6.95 5.97
CA ALA A 105 19.48 -8.23 5.70
C ALA A 105 19.94 -8.26 4.25
N ILE A 106 21.25 -8.37 4.02
CA ILE A 106 21.80 -8.69 2.71
C ILE A 106 21.49 -10.18 2.48
N ARG A 107 20.52 -10.44 1.61
CA ARG A 107 20.20 -11.79 1.13
C ARG A 107 20.71 -11.87 -0.30
N ASP A 108 21.60 -12.83 -0.57
CA ASP A 108 22.02 -13.13 -1.93
C ASP A 108 20.88 -13.88 -2.62
N TYR A 109 19.92 -13.13 -3.14
CA TYR A 109 18.92 -13.67 -4.03
C TYR A 109 19.64 -13.90 -5.34
N GLY A 110 20.03 -15.15 -5.60
CA GLY A 110 20.54 -15.56 -6.90
C GLY A 110 19.62 -15.13 -8.06
N PRO A 111 20.03 -15.32 -9.33
CA PRO A 111 19.28 -14.82 -10.48
C PRO A 111 17.79 -15.17 -10.37
N GLN A 112 16.97 -14.12 -10.38
CA GLN A 112 15.51 -14.23 -10.29
C GLN A 112 15.05 -15.22 -11.37
N PRO A 113 14.24 -16.25 -11.03
CA PRO A 113 13.74 -17.19 -12.03
C PRO A 113 12.92 -16.38 -13.05
N GLN A 114 13.40 -16.38 -14.30
CA GLN A 114 12.64 -15.81 -15.41
C GLN A 114 11.34 -16.59 -15.52
N CYS A 115 10.23 -15.90 -15.28
CA CYS A 115 8.91 -16.47 -15.50
C CYS A 115 8.73 -16.69 -17.00
N ASP A 116 8.74 -17.94 -17.44
CA ASP A 116 8.56 -18.34 -18.85
C ASP A 116 7.20 -17.91 -19.45
N LEU A 117 6.27 -17.43 -18.60
CA LEU A 117 4.94 -16.95 -19.01
C LEU A 117 4.88 -15.44 -19.27
N CYS A 118 5.88 -14.65 -18.86
CA CYS A 118 5.96 -13.22 -19.19
C CYS A 118 6.77 -13.02 -20.47
N SER A 119 6.12 -13.18 -21.63
CA SER A 119 6.70 -12.72 -22.90
C SER A 119 6.85 -11.19 -22.92
N PRO A 120 7.87 -10.63 -23.63
CA PRO A 120 8.20 -9.20 -23.58
C PRO A 120 7.15 -8.25 -24.17
N SER A 121 6.06 -8.76 -24.74
CA SER A 121 5.08 -7.98 -25.49
C SER A 121 4.05 -7.24 -24.62
N CYS A 122 4.00 -7.47 -23.31
CA CYS A 122 3.04 -6.80 -22.42
C CYS A 122 3.51 -5.45 -21.86
N ILE A 123 4.71 -4.98 -22.18
CA ILE A 123 5.19 -3.63 -21.83
C ILE A 123 5.21 -2.75 -23.08
N SER A 124 4.04 -2.31 -23.54
CA SER A 124 3.93 -1.10 -24.37
C SER A 124 2.53 -0.51 -24.28
N PHE A 125 2.13 -0.07 -23.09
CA PHE A 125 1.01 0.87 -22.97
C PHE A 125 1.55 2.29 -23.18
N ASN A 126 1.88 2.63 -24.44
CA ASN A 126 2.00 4.02 -24.86
C ASN A 126 0.59 4.50 -25.19
N GLY A 127 0.04 5.34 -24.31
CA GLY A 127 -1.18 6.08 -24.61
C GLY A 127 -0.92 7.08 -25.72
N THR A 128 -1.64 6.92 -26.82
CA THR A 128 -2.19 8.02 -27.62
C THR A 128 -3.51 7.53 -28.22
N ASP A 129 -4.53 8.35 -28.02
CA ASP A 129 -5.92 8.16 -28.40
C ASP A 129 -6.16 8.04 -29.93
N VAL A 130 -7.45 7.86 -30.24
CA VAL A 130 -8.20 8.41 -31.39
C VAL A 130 -8.62 7.43 -32.51
N ASP A 131 -9.92 7.14 -32.44
CA ASP A 131 -10.96 7.17 -33.47
C ASP A 131 -11.21 6.04 -34.48
N THR A 132 -12.49 5.61 -34.42
CA THR A 132 -13.43 5.27 -35.51
C THR A 132 -13.02 4.27 -36.59
N SER A 133 -13.82 3.20 -36.74
CA SER A 133 -14.83 3.12 -37.81
C SER A 133 -15.50 1.74 -37.87
N ASP A 134 -16.81 1.79 -38.08
CA ASP A 134 -17.75 0.71 -38.43
C ASP A 134 -17.39 -0.12 -39.69
N SER A 135 -18.13 -1.23 -39.84
CA SER A 135 -18.44 -2.00 -41.08
C SER A 135 -17.37 -3.02 -41.49
N GLU A 136 -17.68 -4.26 -41.89
CA GLU A 136 -18.86 -4.89 -42.50
C GLU A 136 -19.23 -6.23 -41.85
#